data_AF-A0A919L422-F1
#
_entry.id   AF-A0A919L422-F1
#
_cell.length_a   1.000
_cell.length_b   1.000
_cell.length_c   1.000
_cell.angle_alpha   90.00
_cell.angle_beta   90.00
_cell.angle_gamma   90.00
#
_symmetry.space_group_name_H-M   'P 1'
#
loop_
_entity.id
_entity.type
_entity.pdbx_description
1 polymer ?
#
loop_
_entity_poly.entity_id
_entity_poly.type
_entity_poly.pdbx_seq_one_letter_code
_entity_poly.pdbx_strand_id
1 'polypeptide(L)'
;MPLSPYWLRDNCPCPECRDPRNGQKLFQITDLPDDLAIVERDERDGRLAVLWSDGHRSRYPLEWLDAEDTGGTGDGRSEAGKRLWAAADFAAGLPEADWAAYLADPAERAAVLGAVLRSGFAVLRGVPVVEGQVLDVARTFGYVRETNYGRLFDVRVEADPNNLAFTSAAIAPHSDNPYRDPVPTLQLLHCLDNSAVGGDSGLVDGFRAAAQLRAEDPAAFAVLTRTLVPFVFRDRATELRADRPLIELDALGRIREVRFNNRSISTLRLPAAELDAFYAAYRRFAAVTLRPELRLDFRLGPGDCLVFDNVRLLHARTAFEPPAGDGTGGSRHLQGCYADLDSLASSLAVLNRRAAALDTIAGYFEGEGAAEYLGEAVTLAEHMLQAGALARAAGAPDHLVAAALLHDVGHLGPSGPSSGEEGVTGLELMAGRDNRHSDTGADWLAQWFGPEVTEPVRLHVAAKRYLCTAEPGYRARLSEASEYTLRVQGGPMTEEQAAAFAALPGAADAVAVRRWDEEAKDADAATPGFDHFRPLLAALMR
;
A
#
# COMPACT_ATOMS: atom_id res chain seq x y z
N MET A 1 10.44 22.68 16.83
CA MET A 1 11.91 22.65 17.08
C MET A 1 12.59 23.49 16.00
N PRO A 2 13.75 24.13 16.25
CA PRO A 2 14.51 24.73 15.15
C PRO A 2 14.93 23.63 14.17
N LEU A 3 14.55 23.77 12.90
CA LEU A 3 14.88 22.82 11.84
C LEU A 3 16.31 23.07 11.32
N SER A 4 17.04 22.01 11.00
CA SER A 4 18.40 22.11 10.46
C SER A 4 18.38 22.75 9.05
N PRO A 5 19.22 23.77 8.77
CA PRO A 5 19.35 24.37 7.44
C PRO A 5 19.67 23.33 6.35
N TYR A 6 20.61 22.43 6.64
CA TYR A 6 20.97 21.33 5.73
C TYR A 6 19.79 20.41 5.47
N TRP A 7 19.05 20.02 6.52
CA TRP A 7 17.92 19.12 6.34
C TRP A 7 16.83 19.73 5.46
N LEU A 8 16.50 21.01 5.68
CA LEU A 8 15.52 21.71 4.85
C LEU A 8 16.00 21.81 3.40
N ARG A 9 17.21 22.35 3.15
CA ARG A 9 17.76 22.54 1.80
C ARG A 9 17.93 21.23 1.03
N ASP A 10 18.38 20.18 1.71
CA ASP A 10 18.54 18.83 1.17
C ASP A 10 17.19 18.16 0.82
N ASN A 11 16.09 18.65 1.40
CA ASN A 11 14.73 18.20 1.14
C ASN A 11 13.89 19.21 0.34
N CYS A 12 14.50 20.18 -0.35
CA CYS A 12 13.78 21.10 -1.22
C CYS A 12 12.90 20.32 -2.24
N PRO A 13 11.58 20.59 -2.32
CA PRO A 13 10.68 19.86 -3.21
C PRO A 13 10.64 20.42 -4.64
N CYS A 14 11.41 21.47 -4.96
CA CYS A 14 11.29 22.14 -6.24
C CYS A 14 11.82 21.29 -7.42
N PRO A 15 11.37 21.56 -8.66
CA PRO A 15 11.79 20.81 -9.85
C PRO A 15 13.29 20.89 -10.18
N GLU A 16 14.02 21.88 -9.65
CA GLU A 16 15.48 21.97 -9.78
C GLU A 16 16.20 21.01 -8.83
N CYS A 17 15.58 20.70 -7.69
CA CYS A 17 16.15 19.84 -6.66
C CYS A 17 15.68 18.39 -6.77
N ARG A 18 14.49 18.15 -7.34
CA ARG A 18 13.91 16.81 -7.54
C ARG A 18 13.29 16.68 -8.92
N ASP A 19 13.52 15.56 -9.60
CA ASP A 19 12.86 15.29 -10.90
C ASP A 19 11.34 15.21 -10.67
N PRO A 20 10.53 16.02 -11.36
CA PRO A 20 9.08 16.08 -11.12
C PRO A 20 8.35 14.77 -11.47
N ARG A 21 8.96 13.86 -12.21
CA ARG A 21 8.34 12.59 -12.65
C ARG A 21 8.63 11.43 -11.70
N ASN A 22 9.78 11.44 -11.02
CA ASN A 22 10.21 10.30 -10.20
C ASN A 22 10.63 10.67 -8.77
N GLY A 23 10.67 11.97 -8.43
CA GLY A 23 10.98 12.48 -7.10
C GLY A 23 12.43 12.32 -6.65
N GLN A 24 13.32 11.78 -7.49
CA GLN A 24 14.73 11.60 -7.16
C GLN A 24 15.46 12.94 -7.08
N LYS A 25 16.39 13.04 -6.13
CA LYS A 25 17.23 14.23 -5.97
C LYS A 25 18.13 14.42 -7.19
N LEU A 26 18.25 15.67 -7.64
CA LEU A 26 19.05 16.06 -8.81
C LEU A 26 20.45 16.59 -8.46
N PHE A 27 20.79 16.62 -7.18
CA PHE A 27 22.08 17.10 -6.67
C PHE A 27 22.63 16.14 -5.60
N GLN A 28 23.92 16.23 -5.34
CA GLN A 28 24.63 15.53 -4.27
C GLN A 28 24.72 16.41 -3.03
N ILE A 29 24.83 15.79 -1.84
CA ILE A 29 24.97 16.56 -0.59
C ILE A 29 26.18 17.51 -0.61
N THR A 30 27.24 17.15 -1.33
CA THR A 30 28.46 17.95 -1.50
C THR A 30 28.30 19.14 -2.45
N ASP A 31 27.18 19.24 -3.16
CA ASP A 31 26.85 20.41 -3.97
C ASP A 31 26.27 21.54 -3.10
N LEU A 32 25.83 21.24 -1.87
CA LEU A 32 25.43 22.24 -0.89
C LEU A 32 26.69 22.85 -0.23
N PRO A 33 26.73 24.18 0.00
CA PRO A 33 27.87 24.81 0.66
C PRO A 33 28.07 24.34 2.10
N ASP A 34 29.33 24.19 2.54
CA ASP A 34 29.69 23.82 3.92
C ASP A 34 29.21 24.84 4.98
N ASP A 35 29.00 26.09 4.56
CA ASP A 35 28.49 27.20 5.37
C ASP A 35 27.03 27.55 5.04
N LEU A 36 26.25 26.58 4.54
CA LEU A 36 24.84 26.76 4.24
C LEU A 36 24.07 27.37 5.42
N ALA A 37 23.41 28.50 5.14
CA ALA A 37 22.63 29.24 6.12
C ALA A 37 21.29 29.68 5.54
N ILE A 38 20.33 29.92 6.43
CA ILE A 38 19.06 30.59 6.09
C ILE A 38 19.33 32.10 6.09
N VAL A 39 19.13 32.73 4.93
CA VAL A 39 19.26 34.19 4.75
C VAL A 39 17.93 34.88 5.08
N GLU A 40 16.82 34.36 4.56
CA GLU A 40 15.47 34.84 4.87
C GLU A 40 14.53 33.66 5.10
N ARG A 41 13.55 33.88 5.97
CA ARG A 41 12.48 32.94 6.29
C ARG A 41 11.17 33.70 6.41
N ASP A 42 10.14 33.22 5.74
CA ASP A 42 8.79 33.78 5.81
C ASP A 42 7.76 32.64 5.81
N GLU A 43 6.70 32.79 6.59
CA GLU A 43 5.60 31.83 6.65
C GLU A 43 4.32 32.53 6.24
N ARG A 44 3.74 32.10 5.12
CA ARG A 44 2.50 32.65 4.57
C ARG A 44 1.72 31.55 3.88
N ASP A 45 0.39 31.64 3.96
CA ASP A 45 -0.54 30.79 3.21
C ASP A 45 -0.27 29.29 3.40
N GLY A 46 -0.02 28.89 4.66
CA GLY A 46 0.24 27.48 4.99
C GLY A 46 1.58 26.95 4.47
N ARG A 47 2.51 27.81 4.05
CA ARG A 47 3.83 27.43 3.53
C ARG A 47 4.96 28.18 4.23
N LEU A 48 6.09 27.49 4.37
CA LEU A 48 7.38 28.05 4.76
C LEU A 48 8.20 28.36 3.50
N ALA A 49 8.48 29.64 3.25
CA ALA A 49 9.43 30.09 2.24
C ALA A 49 10.80 30.37 2.86
N VAL A 50 11.86 29.89 2.21
CA VAL A 50 13.24 30.04 2.69
C VAL A 50 14.15 30.52 1.55
N LEU A 51 14.94 31.56 1.81
CA LEU A 51 16.07 31.98 0.98
C LEU A 51 17.37 31.49 1.62
N TRP A 52 18.20 30.81 0.83
CA TRP A 52 19.44 30.19 1.28
C TRP A 52 20.67 31.04 0.94
N SER A 53 21.79 30.80 1.63
CA SER A 53 23.06 31.50 1.38
C SER A 53 23.67 31.21 -0.01
N ASP A 54 23.29 30.10 -0.64
CA ASP A 54 23.60 29.77 -2.04
C ASP A 54 22.72 30.54 -3.07
N GLY A 55 21.78 31.36 -2.58
CA GLY A 55 20.82 32.11 -3.40
C GLY A 55 19.59 31.31 -3.82
N HIS A 56 19.51 30.01 -3.50
CA HIS A 56 18.35 29.17 -3.83
C HIS A 56 17.12 29.57 -3.00
N ARG A 57 15.93 29.32 -3.53
CA ARG A 57 14.65 29.56 -2.85
C ARG A 57 13.85 28.28 -2.76
N SER A 58 13.49 27.90 -1.54
CA SER A 58 12.67 26.72 -1.28
C SER A 58 11.33 27.12 -0.68
N ARG A 59 10.29 26.34 -0.97
CA ARG A 59 8.96 26.47 -0.37
C ARG A 59 8.51 25.09 0.11
N TYR A 60 8.02 25.02 1.34
CA TYR A 60 7.57 23.79 1.98
C TYR A 60 6.15 23.97 2.50
N PRO A 61 5.23 23.03 2.27
CA PRO A 61 3.96 22.99 2.99
C PRO A 61 4.21 22.88 4.50
N LEU A 62 3.52 23.69 5.32
CA LEU A 62 3.63 23.59 6.77
C LEU A 62 3.17 22.23 7.27
N GLU A 63 2.13 21.65 6.65
CA GLU A 63 1.70 20.27 6.91
C GLU A 63 2.80 19.23 6.71
N TRP A 64 3.73 19.44 5.77
CA TRP A 64 4.86 18.53 5.55
C TRP A 64 5.92 18.67 6.64
N LEU A 65 6.06 19.88 7.21
CA LEU A 65 6.96 20.15 8.33
C LEU A 65 6.39 19.65 9.66
N ASP A 66 5.07 19.75 9.80
CA ASP A 66 4.30 19.37 11.00
C ASP A 66 3.85 17.92 10.97
N ALA A 67 3.96 17.25 9.81
CA ALA A 67 3.72 15.82 9.69
C ALA A 67 4.56 15.12 10.76
N GLU A 68 3.88 14.60 11.79
CA GLU A 68 4.53 13.72 12.74
C GLU A 68 5.25 12.65 11.92
N ASP A 69 6.47 12.30 12.33
CA ASP A 69 7.21 11.21 11.74
C ASP A 69 6.35 9.95 11.87
N THR A 70 5.51 9.68 10.87
CA THR A 70 4.62 8.50 10.82
C THR A 70 5.43 7.21 10.70
N GLY A 71 6.76 7.33 10.51
CA GLY A 71 7.78 6.30 10.66
C GLY A 71 8.65 6.48 11.90
N GLY A 72 8.08 7.02 12.99
CA GLY A 72 8.77 7.54 14.18
C GLY A 72 10.14 6.95 14.46
N THR A 73 11.22 7.73 14.27
CA THR A 73 12.62 7.41 14.60
C THR A 73 12.89 5.90 14.75
N GLY A 74 12.69 5.11 13.69
CA GLY A 74 12.67 3.65 13.83
C GLY A 74 12.43 2.86 12.55
N ASP A 75 12.92 1.62 12.53
CA ASP A 75 12.54 0.66 11.51
C ASP A 75 11.14 0.09 11.85
N GLY A 76 10.14 0.34 11.01
CA GLY A 76 8.78 -0.19 11.18
C GLY A 76 8.69 -1.73 11.16
N ARG A 77 9.78 -2.43 10.82
CA ARG A 77 9.90 -3.89 10.96
C ARG A 77 10.30 -4.32 12.38
N SER A 78 10.86 -3.42 13.19
CA SER A 78 11.20 -3.70 14.58
C SER A 78 9.96 -3.81 15.47
N GLU A 79 10.12 -4.33 16.69
CA GLU A 79 9.07 -4.43 17.70
C GLU A 79 8.33 -3.11 17.96
N ALA A 80 8.93 -1.94 17.69
CA ALA A 80 8.27 -0.64 17.85
C ALA A 80 7.17 -0.40 16.81
N GLY A 81 7.29 -0.98 15.60
CA GLY A 81 6.28 -0.90 14.54
C GLY A 81 5.24 -2.02 14.59
N LYS A 82 5.27 -2.88 15.63
CA LYS A 82 4.48 -4.11 15.71
C LYS A 82 3.60 -4.12 16.96
N ARG A 83 2.42 -4.74 16.87
CA ARG A 83 1.63 -5.13 18.04
C ARG A 83 2.12 -6.49 18.52
N LEU A 84 2.91 -6.53 19.60
CA LEU A 84 3.30 -7.79 20.24
C LEU A 84 2.09 -8.46 20.90
N TRP A 85 1.96 -9.78 20.79
CA TRP A 85 0.75 -10.49 21.24
C TRP A 85 1.03 -11.82 21.95
N ALA A 86 0.07 -12.24 22.77
CA ALA A 86 -0.07 -13.59 23.33
C ALA A 86 -1.32 -14.28 22.72
N ALA A 87 -1.48 -15.59 22.92
CA ALA A 87 -2.58 -16.32 22.28
C ALA A 87 -3.97 -15.78 22.64
N ALA A 88 -4.15 -15.31 23.88
CA ALA A 88 -5.41 -14.76 24.37
C ALA A 88 -5.86 -13.48 23.63
N ASP A 89 -4.94 -12.75 22.99
CA ASP A 89 -5.26 -11.55 22.19
C ASP A 89 -6.15 -11.84 20.99
N PHE A 90 -6.23 -13.12 20.56
CA PHE A 90 -7.03 -13.58 19.42
C PHE A 90 -8.23 -14.44 19.84
N ALA A 91 -8.64 -14.38 21.12
CA ALA A 91 -9.82 -15.11 21.61
C ALA A 91 -11.12 -14.72 20.87
N ALA A 92 -11.19 -13.50 20.33
CA ALA A 92 -12.33 -13.00 19.56
C ALA A 92 -12.29 -13.36 18.06
N GLY A 93 -11.17 -13.94 17.58
CA GLY A 93 -10.98 -14.26 16.17
C GLY A 93 -9.56 -13.97 15.68
N LEU A 94 -9.21 -14.60 14.56
CA LEU A 94 -7.96 -14.36 13.84
C LEU A 94 -8.12 -13.16 12.89
N PRO A 95 -7.02 -12.49 12.48
CA PRO A 95 -7.05 -11.60 11.33
C PRO A 95 -7.31 -12.44 10.08
N GLU A 96 -8.51 -12.37 9.53
CA GLU A 96 -8.91 -13.16 8.38
C GLU A 96 -9.86 -12.40 7.45
N ALA A 97 -9.88 -12.81 6.18
CA ALA A 97 -10.74 -12.25 5.15
C ALA A 97 -11.13 -13.33 4.13
N ASP A 98 -12.29 -13.18 3.49
CA ASP A 98 -12.65 -13.99 2.32
C ASP A 98 -11.81 -13.59 1.09
N TRP A 99 -11.35 -14.57 0.32
CA TRP A 99 -10.50 -14.36 -0.84
C TRP A 99 -11.17 -13.52 -1.93
N ALA A 100 -12.47 -13.71 -2.17
CA ALA A 100 -13.19 -12.92 -3.18
C ALA A 100 -13.34 -11.47 -2.72
N ALA A 101 -13.64 -11.25 -1.43
CA ALA A 101 -13.67 -9.90 -0.83
C ALA A 101 -12.30 -9.22 -0.90
N TYR A 102 -11.22 -9.93 -0.55
CA TYR A 102 -9.83 -9.45 -0.63
C TYR A 102 -9.43 -9.02 -2.05
N LEU A 103 -9.89 -9.74 -3.07
CA LEU A 103 -9.64 -9.38 -4.47
C LEU A 103 -10.49 -8.17 -4.91
N ALA A 104 -11.74 -8.10 -4.49
CA ALA A 104 -12.71 -7.11 -4.94
C ALA A 104 -12.56 -5.75 -4.25
N ASP A 105 -12.22 -5.73 -2.96
CA ASP A 105 -12.19 -4.52 -2.13
C ASP A 105 -10.76 -4.13 -1.74
N PRO A 106 -10.24 -2.99 -2.24
CA PRO A 106 -8.95 -2.43 -1.83
C PRO A 106 -8.82 -2.19 -0.32
N ALA A 107 -9.91 -1.85 0.38
CA ALA A 107 -9.89 -1.61 1.83
C ALA A 107 -9.73 -2.93 2.60
N GLU A 108 -10.44 -3.98 2.21
CA GLU A 108 -10.27 -5.33 2.76
C GLU A 108 -8.84 -5.84 2.54
N ARG A 109 -8.32 -5.63 1.31
CA ARG A 109 -6.91 -5.93 1.00
C ARG A 109 -5.95 -5.18 1.92
N ALA A 110 -6.15 -3.87 2.10
CA ALA A 110 -5.32 -3.05 2.98
C ALA A 110 -5.39 -3.52 4.44
N ALA A 111 -6.57 -3.93 4.92
CA ALA A 111 -6.75 -4.47 6.26
C ALA A 111 -5.95 -5.77 6.47
N VAL A 112 -5.99 -6.69 5.51
CA VAL A 112 -5.22 -7.95 5.53
C VAL A 112 -3.71 -7.69 5.51
N LEU A 113 -3.22 -6.88 4.56
CA LEU A 113 -1.78 -6.55 4.48
C LEU A 113 -1.31 -5.81 5.75
N GLY A 114 -2.13 -4.89 6.25
CA GLY A 114 -1.90 -4.19 7.51
C GLY A 114 -1.87 -5.14 8.71
N ALA A 115 -2.71 -6.17 8.75
CA ALA A 115 -2.68 -7.19 9.79
C ALA A 115 -1.38 -8.03 9.74
N VAL A 116 -0.90 -8.41 8.56
CA VAL A 116 0.40 -9.08 8.40
C VAL A 116 1.53 -8.18 8.92
N LEU A 117 1.55 -6.89 8.58
CA LEU A 117 2.59 -5.99 9.07
C LEU A 117 2.49 -5.72 10.57
N ARG A 118 1.29 -5.56 11.14
CA ARG A 118 1.11 -5.22 12.58
C ARG A 118 1.18 -6.42 13.50
N SER A 119 0.46 -7.49 13.18
CA SER A 119 0.33 -8.71 13.99
C SER A 119 1.25 -9.84 13.52
N GLY A 120 1.83 -9.75 12.33
CA GLY A 120 2.74 -10.76 11.79
C GLY A 120 2.05 -11.85 10.98
N PHE A 121 0.71 -11.90 10.91
CA PHE A 121 0.00 -12.87 10.07
C PHE A 121 -1.43 -12.44 9.72
N ALA A 122 -1.99 -13.10 8.70
CA ALA A 122 -3.42 -13.11 8.39
C ALA A 122 -3.80 -14.42 7.66
N VAL A 123 -5.08 -14.79 7.68
CA VAL A 123 -5.63 -15.97 6.98
C VAL A 123 -6.60 -15.54 5.90
N LEU A 124 -6.34 -15.92 4.65
CA LEU A 124 -7.28 -15.78 3.55
C LEU A 124 -8.12 -17.05 3.44
N ARG A 125 -9.45 -16.91 3.54
CA ARG A 125 -10.43 -18.00 3.45
C ARG A 125 -10.94 -18.14 2.03
N GLY A 126 -11.30 -19.35 1.60
CA GLY A 126 -11.94 -19.56 0.29
C GLY A 126 -11.01 -19.33 -0.92
N VAL A 127 -9.70 -19.43 -0.72
CA VAL A 127 -8.72 -19.47 -1.82
C VAL A 127 -8.97 -20.75 -2.65
N PRO A 128 -8.96 -20.69 -4.00
CA PRO A 128 -9.24 -21.86 -4.83
C PRO A 128 -8.32 -23.03 -4.50
N VAL A 129 -8.91 -24.21 -4.27
CA VAL A 129 -8.19 -25.46 -3.94
C VAL A 129 -7.57 -26.07 -5.20
N VAL A 130 -6.58 -25.37 -5.75
CA VAL A 130 -5.87 -25.71 -6.99
C VAL A 130 -4.37 -25.59 -6.75
N GLU A 131 -3.59 -26.52 -7.32
CA GLU A 131 -2.14 -26.48 -7.21
C GLU A 131 -1.57 -25.17 -7.78
N GLY A 132 -0.62 -24.57 -7.06
CA GLY A 132 0.05 -23.33 -7.44
C GLY A 132 -0.72 -22.05 -7.05
N GLN A 133 -1.95 -22.14 -6.53
CA GLN A 133 -2.75 -20.95 -6.18
C GLN A 133 -2.08 -20.04 -5.15
N VAL A 134 -1.22 -20.58 -4.27
CA VAL A 134 -0.42 -19.80 -3.32
C VAL A 134 0.52 -18.79 -4.00
N LEU A 135 0.95 -19.07 -5.24
CA LEU A 135 1.75 -18.15 -6.03
C LEU A 135 0.92 -16.95 -6.50
N ASP A 136 -0.34 -17.17 -6.84
CA ASP A 136 -1.26 -16.09 -7.22
C ASP A 136 -1.62 -15.23 -6.01
N VAL A 137 -1.77 -15.83 -4.82
CA VAL A 137 -1.90 -15.08 -3.56
C VAL A 137 -0.70 -14.15 -3.37
N ALA A 138 0.53 -14.66 -3.47
CA ALA A 138 1.73 -13.83 -3.35
C ALA A 138 1.80 -12.68 -4.38
N ARG A 139 1.33 -12.92 -5.63
CA ARG A 139 1.31 -11.92 -6.70
C ARG A 139 0.35 -10.75 -6.45
N THR A 140 -0.63 -10.89 -5.55
CA THR A 140 -1.56 -9.80 -5.23
C THR A 140 -0.94 -8.65 -4.44
N PHE A 141 0.19 -8.90 -3.77
CA PHE A 141 0.89 -7.91 -2.95
C PHE A 141 2.41 -7.86 -3.19
N GLY A 142 2.95 -8.65 -4.12
CA GLY A 142 4.39 -8.67 -4.34
C GLY A 142 4.87 -9.76 -5.28
N TYR A 143 6.09 -10.23 -5.00
CA TYR A 143 6.79 -11.19 -5.83
C TYR A 143 7.15 -12.44 -5.03
N VAL A 144 7.09 -13.59 -5.69
CA VAL A 144 7.53 -14.86 -5.11
C VAL A 144 9.07 -14.88 -5.08
N ARG A 145 9.64 -15.20 -3.93
CA ARG A 145 11.06 -15.51 -3.79
C ARG A 145 11.32 -16.96 -4.16
N GLU A 146 11.92 -17.14 -5.32
CA GLU A 146 12.41 -18.44 -5.76
C GLU A 146 13.60 -18.90 -4.90
N THR A 147 13.62 -20.18 -4.53
CA THR A 147 14.68 -20.81 -3.75
C THR A 147 15.13 -22.11 -4.43
N ASN A 148 16.10 -22.84 -3.85
CA ASN A 148 16.42 -24.20 -4.31
C ASN A 148 15.27 -25.20 -4.11
N TYR A 149 14.24 -24.86 -3.32
CA TYR A 149 12.99 -25.63 -3.27
C TYR A 149 12.05 -25.27 -4.43
N GLY A 150 12.44 -24.36 -5.33
CA GLY A 150 11.64 -23.79 -6.40
C GLY A 150 10.85 -22.56 -5.96
N ARG A 151 9.91 -22.15 -6.81
CA ARG A 151 8.91 -21.10 -6.51
C ARG A 151 7.79 -21.58 -5.60
N LEU A 152 7.58 -22.90 -5.57
CA LEU A 152 6.50 -23.61 -4.89
C LEU A 152 7.09 -24.86 -4.25
N PHE A 153 6.70 -25.16 -3.02
CA PHE A 153 7.05 -26.42 -2.35
C PHE A 153 5.81 -27.05 -1.73
N ASP A 154 5.73 -28.38 -1.76
CA ASP A 154 4.68 -29.13 -1.09
C ASP A 154 5.04 -29.38 0.37
N VAL A 155 4.04 -29.52 1.24
CA VAL A 155 4.17 -29.96 2.64
C VAL A 155 3.14 -31.07 2.86
N ARG A 156 3.58 -32.31 2.65
CA ARG A 156 2.82 -33.56 2.82
C ARG A 156 3.71 -34.65 3.40
N VAL A 157 3.13 -35.72 3.94
CA VAL A 157 3.93 -36.85 4.42
C VAL A 157 4.58 -37.55 3.22
N GLU A 158 5.90 -37.71 3.25
CA GLU A 158 6.66 -38.43 2.22
C GLU A 158 7.16 -39.77 2.75
N ALA A 159 7.27 -40.77 1.88
CA ALA A 159 7.74 -42.11 2.24
C ALA A 159 9.23 -42.16 2.62
N ASP A 160 10.04 -41.22 2.11
CA ASP A 160 11.46 -41.04 2.43
C ASP A 160 11.78 -39.54 2.67
N PRO A 161 11.44 -39.01 3.86
CA PRO A 161 11.45 -37.57 4.10
C PRO A 161 12.87 -37.03 4.33
N ASN A 162 13.29 -36.06 3.52
CA ASN A 162 14.57 -35.35 3.73
C ASN A 162 14.48 -34.20 4.76
N ASN A 163 13.29 -33.93 5.28
CA ASN A 163 12.99 -32.87 6.24
C ASN A 163 11.85 -33.33 7.17
N LEU A 164 11.94 -32.99 8.46
CA LEU A 164 10.91 -33.31 9.46
C LEU A 164 9.53 -32.72 9.11
N ALA A 165 9.48 -31.65 8.31
CA ALA A 165 8.24 -31.11 7.75
C ALA A 165 7.39 -32.17 7.03
N PHE A 166 8.04 -33.18 6.45
CA PHE A 166 7.43 -34.29 5.69
C PHE A 166 7.10 -35.52 6.54
N THR A 167 7.09 -35.40 7.88
CA THR A 167 6.71 -36.49 8.81
C THR A 167 5.40 -36.15 9.55
N SER A 168 4.85 -37.08 10.34
CA SER A 168 3.66 -36.87 11.18
C SER A 168 3.95 -36.34 12.61
N ALA A 169 5.22 -36.21 12.99
CA ALA A 169 5.65 -35.76 14.31
C ALA A 169 5.30 -34.28 14.57
N ALA A 170 5.16 -33.87 15.83
CA ALA A 170 5.01 -32.46 16.14
C ALA A 170 6.24 -31.65 15.70
N ILE A 171 6.02 -30.47 15.14
CA ILE A 171 7.08 -29.54 14.77
C ILE A 171 7.08 -28.42 15.79
N ALA A 172 8.17 -28.31 16.56
CA ALA A 172 8.35 -27.24 17.53
C ALA A 172 8.42 -25.86 16.84
N PRO A 173 8.05 -24.76 17.54
CA PRO A 173 8.14 -23.40 17.01
C PRO A 173 9.50 -23.12 16.39
N HIS A 174 9.49 -22.65 15.14
CA HIS A 174 10.70 -22.28 14.41
C HIS A 174 10.45 -21.21 13.35
N SER A 175 11.52 -20.53 12.93
CA SER A 175 11.52 -19.74 11.70
C SER A 175 12.15 -20.53 10.55
N ASP A 176 11.72 -20.23 9.34
CA ASP A 176 12.17 -20.92 8.15
C ASP A 176 13.44 -20.31 7.58
N ASN A 177 14.31 -21.18 7.08
CA ASN A 177 15.49 -20.81 6.30
C ASN A 177 16.46 -19.82 6.98
N PRO A 178 16.77 -19.92 8.30
CA PRO A 178 17.68 -18.96 8.95
C PRO A 178 19.13 -19.05 8.44
N TYR A 179 19.44 -20.05 7.62
CA TYR A 179 20.70 -20.23 6.89
C TYR A 179 20.81 -19.39 5.60
N ARG A 180 19.78 -18.60 5.25
CA ARG A 180 19.82 -17.65 4.13
C ARG A 180 20.06 -16.22 4.62
N ASP A 181 20.76 -15.46 3.81
CA ASP A 181 21.04 -14.05 4.05
C ASP A 181 20.95 -13.27 2.71
N PRO A 182 19.87 -12.51 2.45
CA PRO A 182 18.75 -12.27 3.36
C PRO A 182 17.86 -13.52 3.57
N VAL A 183 17.27 -13.62 4.77
CA VAL A 183 16.25 -14.65 5.07
C VAL A 183 14.96 -14.35 4.32
N PRO A 184 14.18 -15.37 3.93
CA PRO A 184 12.82 -15.17 3.47
C PRO A 184 11.97 -14.43 4.51
N THR A 185 11.46 -13.24 4.20
CA THR A 185 10.78 -12.45 5.23
C THR A 185 9.28 -12.74 5.35
N LEU A 186 8.64 -13.26 4.31
CA LEU A 186 7.29 -13.81 4.37
C LEU A 186 7.29 -15.29 3.96
N GLN A 187 6.41 -16.05 4.59
CA GLN A 187 6.03 -17.39 4.16
C GLN A 187 4.51 -17.44 3.97
N LEU A 188 4.08 -18.16 2.95
CA LEU A 188 2.69 -18.47 2.69
C LEU A 188 2.48 -19.97 2.76
N LEU A 189 1.36 -20.41 3.31
CA LEU A 189 0.95 -21.81 3.37
C LEU A 189 -0.53 -21.93 3.00
N HIS A 190 -0.81 -22.48 1.82
CA HIS A 190 -2.16 -22.73 1.31
C HIS A 190 -2.53 -24.19 1.51
N CYS A 191 -3.65 -24.45 2.17
CA CYS A 191 -4.14 -25.80 2.44
C CYS A 191 -4.96 -26.33 1.26
N LEU A 192 -4.47 -27.39 0.62
CA LEU A 192 -5.20 -28.10 -0.43
C LEU A 192 -6.05 -29.24 0.14
N ASP A 193 -5.55 -29.91 1.16
CA ASP A 193 -6.25 -30.96 1.87
C ASP A 193 -5.82 -31.02 3.34
N ASN A 194 -6.78 -31.25 4.24
CA ASN A 194 -6.51 -31.47 5.67
C ASN A 194 -7.62 -32.31 6.32
N SER A 195 -7.68 -33.59 5.94
CA SER A 195 -8.58 -34.60 6.52
C SER A 195 -7.96 -35.37 7.68
N ALA A 196 -6.69 -35.14 8.02
CA ALA A 196 -5.99 -35.78 9.14
C ALA A 196 -6.49 -35.33 10.53
N VAL A 197 -6.53 -36.24 11.51
CA VAL A 197 -6.81 -35.89 12.92
C VAL A 197 -5.55 -35.30 13.56
N GLY A 198 -5.66 -34.07 14.09
CA GLY A 198 -4.53 -33.26 14.53
C GLY A 198 -3.93 -32.42 13.40
N GLY A 199 -2.65 -32.05 13.52
CA GLY A 199 -1.92 -31.37 12.44
C GLY A 199 -2.26 -29.89 12.31
N ASP A 200 -2.80 -29.32 13.38
CA ASP A 200 -3.14 -27.91 13.51
C ASP A 200 -1.87 -27.06 13.43
N SER A 201 -2.02 -25.91 12.77
CA SER A 201 -0.98 -24.90 12.66
C SER A 201 -0.81 -24.21 13.99
N GLY A 202 0.43 -23.91 14.37
CA GLY A 202 0.75 -23.12 15.55
C GLY A 202 1.57 -21.89 15.19
N LEU A 203 1.29 -20.76 15.82
CA LEU A 203 2.08 -19.54 15.74
C LEU A 203 2.51 -19.08 17.13
N VAL A 204 3.75 -18.59 17.24
CA VAL A 204 4.29 -17.93 18.43
C VAL A 204 4.91 -16.62 17.98
N ASP A 205 4.53 -15.52 18.62
CA ASP A 205 5.17 -14.23 18.39
C ASP A 205 6.60 -14.22 18.95
N GLY A 206 7.59 -14.41 18.07
CA GLY A 206 9.00 -14.46 18.44
C GLY A 206 9.48 -13.15 19.07
N PHE A 207 8.90 -12.00 18.68
CA PHE A 207 9.25 -10.72 19.28
C PHE A 207 8.68 -10.61 20.70
N ARG A 208 7.44 -11.06 20.92
CA ARG A 208 6.87 -11.16 22.28
C ARG A 208 7.72 -12.07 23.17
N ALA A 209 8.09 -13.25 22.67
CA ALA A 209 8.94 -14.19 23.40
C ALA A 209 10.32 -13.60 23.73
N ALA A 210 10.93 -12.88 22.77
CA ALA A 210 12.22 -12.23 22.96
C ALA A 210 12.14 -11.05 23.94
N ALA A 211 11.08 -10.24 23.87
CA ALA A 211 10.81 -9.19 24.84
C ALA A 211 10.57 -9.74 26.26
N GLN A 212 9.91 -10.89 26.36
CA GLN A 212 9.71 -11.59 27.63
C GLN A 212 11.03 -12.11 28.20
N LEU A 213 11.89 -12.71 27.37
CA LEU A 213 13.25 -13.06 27.78
C LEU A 213 14.04 -11.82 28.24
N ARG A 214 13.95 -10.71 27.50
CA ARG A 214 14.62 -9.45 27.87
C ARG A 214 14.20 -8.95 29.27
N ALA A 215 12.94 -9.12 29.63
CA ALA A 215 12.42 -8.71 30.94
C ALA A 215 12.78 -9.70 32.07
N GLU A 216 12.68 -11.01 31.81
CA GLU A 216 12.90 -12.05 32.81
C GLU A 216 14.40 -12.35 33.05
N ASP A 217 15.21 -12.26 31.99
CA ASP A 217 16.65 -12.54 32.02
C ASP A 217 17.41 -11.69 30.98
N PRO A 218 17.72 -10.43 31.33
CA PRO A 218 18.48 -9.53 30.46
C PRO A 218 19.86 -10.08 30.05
N ALA A 219 20.47 -10.93 30.88
CA ALA A 219 21.79 -11.51 30.61
C ALA A 219 21.70 -12.57 29.50
N ALA A 220 20.72 -13.49 29.58
CA ALA A 220 20.46 -14.43 28.48
C ALA A 220 20.07 -13.71 27.19
N PHE A 221 19.22 -12.68 27.27
CA PHE A 221 18.87 -11.87 26.11
C PHE A 221 20.11 -11.23 25.47
N ALA A 222 21.02 -10.67 26.26
CA ALA A 222 22.27 -10.10 25.75
C ALA A 222 23.17 -11.15 25.08
N VAL A 223 23.21 -12.38 25.59
CA VAL A 223 23.95 -13.49 24.97
C VAL A 223 23.35 -13.84 23.60
N LEU A 224 22.02 -13.96 23.51
CA LEU A 224 21.34 -14.36 22.27
C LEU A 224 21.32 -13.28 21.18
N THR A 225 21.53 -12.02 21.55
CA THR A 225 21.65 -10.90 20.61
C THR A 225 23.06 -10.68 20.06
N ARG A 226 24.08 -11.22 20.73
CA ARG A 226 25.49 -11.00 20.38
C ARG A 226 26.20 -12.24 19.83
N THR A 227 25.73 -13.43 20.19
CA THR A 227 26.36 -14.68 19.76
C THR A 227 25.95 -15.00 18.32
N LEU A 228 26.91 -14.98 17.39
CA LEU A 228 26.67 -15.40 16.01
C LEU A 228 26.55 -16.92 15.93
N VAL A 229 25.37 -17.40 15.55
CA VAL A 229 25.07 -18.81 15.39
C VAL A 229 25.19 -19.18 13.92
N PRO A 230 26.03 -20.17 13.56
CA PRO A 230 26.08 -20.68 12.20
C PRO A 230 24.83 -21.49 11.91
N PHE A 231 23.99 -21.02 11.01
CA PHE A 231 22.88 -21.80 10.44
C PHE A 231 23.34 -22.39 9.11
N VAL A 232 23.17 -23.70 8.92
CA VAL A 232 23.61 -24.42 7.71
C VAL A 232 22.50 -25.33 7.20
N PHE A 233 22.29 -25.30 5.88
CA PHE A 233 21.54 -26.29 5.13
C PHE A 233 22.45 -26.88 4.04
N ARG A 234 22.41 -28.20 3.86
CA ARG A 234 23.17 -28.89 2.83
C ARG A 234 22.37 -30.05 2.26
N ASP A 235 22.25 -30.10 0.95
CA ASP A 235 21.76 -31.25 0.19
C ASP A 235 22.76 -31.61 -0.94
N ARG A 236 22.35 -32.44 -1.90
CA ARG A 236 23.22 -32.87 -3.01
C ARG A 236 23.63 -31.74 -3.96
N ALA A 237 22.79 -30.73 -4.13
CA ALA A 237 22.96 -29.66 -5.12
C ALA A 237 23.16 -28.28 -4.49
N THR A 238 22.90 -28.13 -3.19
CA THR A 238 22.82 -26.84 -2.50
C THR A 238 23.53 -26.89 -1.15
N GLU A 239 24.33 -25.86 -0.86
CA GLU A 239 24.84 -25.56 0.47
C GLU A 239 24.58 -24.08 0.78
N LEU A 240 23.93 -23.81 1.91
CA LEU A 240 23.58 -22.46 2.37
C LEU A 240 24.07 -22.29 3.79
N ARG A 241 24.58 -21.10 4.09
CA ARG A 241 25.05 -20.74 5.43
C ARG A 241 24.81 -19.27 5.72
N ALA A 242 24.40 -18.99 6.95
CA ALA A 242 24.39 -17.65 7.52
C ALA A 242 24.84 -17.70 8.99
N ASP A 243 25.74 -16.80 9.38
CA ASP A 243 26.20 -16.67 10.77
C ASP A 243 25.47 -15.46 11.39
N ARG A 244 24.43 -15.71 12.19
CA ARG A 244 23.50 -14.68 12.67
C ARG A 244 23.10 -14.91 14.13
N PRO A 245 22.78 -13.86 14.91
CA PRO A 245 22.24 -14.06 16.26
C PRO A 245 20.84 -14.68 16.20
N LEU A 246 20.41 -15.29 17.31
CA LEU A 246 19.04 -15.80 17.44
C LEU A 246 18.02 -14.65 17.49
N ILE A 247 18.42 -13.52 18.08
CA ILE A 247 17.61 -12.30 18.19
C ILE A 247 18.43 -11.15 17.63
N GLU A 248 18.08 -10.63 16.47
CA GLU A 248 18.73 -9.46 15.89
C GLU A 248 18.07 -8.17 16.41
N LEU A 249 18.89 -7.15 16.69
CA LEU A 249 18.43 -5.83 17.09
C LEU A 249 18.67 -4.83 15.96
N ASP A 250 17.83 -3.81 15.86
CA ASP A 250 18.11 -2.64 15.02
C ASP A 250 19.19 -1.73 15.67
N ALA A 251 19.57 -0.67 14.96
CA ALA A 251 20.57 0.29 15.43
C ALA A 251 20.17 1.04 16.72
N LEU A 252 18.90 0.98 17.11
CA LEU A 252 18.35 1.58 18.33
C LEU A 252 18.17 0.55 19.45
N GLY A 253 18.61 -0.69 19.25
CA GLY A 253 18.52 -1.77 20.23
C GLY A 253 17.14 -2.44 20.32
N ARG A 254 16.27 -2.21 19.35
CA ARG A 254 14.91 -2.78 19.29
C ARG A 254 14.95 -4.12 18.58
N ILE A 255 14.15 -5.09 19.03
CA ILE A 255 14.08 -6.42 18.40
C ILE A 255 13.61 -6.26 16.96
N ARG A 256 14.36 -6.84 16.02
CA ARG A 256 14.15 -6.69 14.57
C ARG A 256 13.90 -8.00 13.85
N GLU A 257 14.52 -9.09 14.31
CA GLU A 257 14.38 -10.39 13.68
C GLU A 257 14.68 -11.51 14.69
N VAL A 258 13.99 -12.65 14.55
CA VAL A 258 14.20 -13.86 15.34
C VAL A 258 14.52 -15.03 14.40
N ARG A 259 15.76 -15.53 14.47
CA ARG A 259 16.20 -16.74 13.76
C ARG A 259 16.26 -17.90 14.73
N PHE A 260 15.28 -18.79 14.67
CA PHE A 260 15.18 -19.89 15.64
C PHE A 260 14.78 -21.16 14.93
N ASN A 261 15.75 -22.00 14.57
CA ASN A 261 15.48 -23.30 13.96
C ASN A 261 16.57 -24.30 14.36
N ASN A 262 16.25 -25.12 15.35
CA ASN A 262 17.18 -26.09 15.93
C ASN A 262 17.75 -27.08 14.89
N ARG A 263 17.02 -27.36 13.81
CA ARG A 263 17.41 -28.33 12.77
C ARG A 263 18.54 -27.83 11.88
N SER A 264 18.77 -26.53 11.85
CA SER A 264 19.78 -25.90 10.99
C SER A 264 20.90 -25.23 11.77
N ILE A 265 20.88 -25.22 13.10
CA ILE A 265 22.02 -24.76 13.90
C ILE A 265 23.19 -25.73 13.70
N SER A 266 24.30 -25.20 13.21
CA SER A 266 25.57 -25.91 13.03
C SER A 266 26.46 -25.78 14.26
N THR A 267 27.68 -26.31 14.18
CA THR A 267 28.63 -26.35 15.29
C THR A 267 29.13 -24.94 15.66
N LEU A 268 28.69 -24.40 16.81
CA LEU A 268 29.32 -23.23 17.43
C LEU A 268 30.72 -23.59 17.93
N ARG A 269 31.67 -22.67 17.72
CA ARG A 269 33.06 -22.79 18.19
C ARG A 269 33.43 -21.54 18.98
N LEU A 270 33.24 -21.59 20.29
CA LEU A 270 33.54 -20.52 21.25
C LEU A 270 34.26 -21.12 22.48
N PRO A 271 34.89 -20.30 23.33
CA PRO A 271 35.39 -20.74 24.64
C PRO A 271 34.30 -21.42 25.48
N ALA A 272 34.67 -22.38 26.33
CA ALA A 272 33.73 -23.20 27.08
C ALA A 272 32.72 -22.39 27.91
N ALA A 273 33.19 -21.34 28.59
CA ALA A 273 32.31 -20.46 29.39
C ALA A 273 31.27 -19.72 28.53
N GLU A 274 31.63 -19.32 27.31
CA GLU A 274 30.70 -18.67 26.38
C GLU A 274 29.70 -19.68 25.79
N LEU A 275 30.15 -20.90 25.49
CA LEU A 275 29.25 -21.99 25.07
C LEU A 275 28.23 -22.32 26.17
N ASP A 276 28.67 -22.45 27.42
CA ASP A 276 27.78 -22.73 28.56
C ASP A 276 26.74 -21.60 28.74
N ALA A 277 27.17 -20.35 28.65
CA ALA A 277 26.28 -19.19 28.69
C ALA A 277 25.29 -19.19 27.52
N PHE A 278 25.75 -19.47 26.30
CA PHE A 278 24.91 -19.58 25.11
C PHE A 278 23.86 -20.68 25.26
N TYR A 279 24.25 -21.90 25.63
CA TYR A 279 23.31 -23.01 25.77
C TYR A 279 22.32 -22.79 26.92
N ALA A 280 22.74 -22.16 28.02
CA ALA A 280 21.83 -21.75 29.08
C ALA A 280 20.78 -20.74 28.58
N ALA A 281 21.22 -19.71 27.85
CA ALA A 281 20.34 -18.69 27.27
C ALA A 281 19.40 -19.28 26.19
N TYR A 282 19.93 -20.12 25.30
CA TYR A 282 19.19 -20.80 24.25
C TYR A 282 18.08 -21.68 24.83
N ARG A 283 18.38 -22.46 25.88
CA ARG A 283 17.38 -23.27 26.59
C ARG A 283 16.29 -22.40 27.24
N ARG A 284 16.64 -21.26 27.83
CA ARG A 284 15.66 -20.32 28.41
C ARG A 284 14.74 -19.77 27.33
N PHE A 285 15.28 -19.32 26.21
CA PHE A 285 14.46 -18.82 25.11
C PHE A 285 13.55 -19.91 24.51
N ALA A 286 14.08 -21.11 24.28
CA ALA A 286 13.28 -22.25 23.84
C ALA A 286 12.10 -22.53 24.81
N ALA A 287 12.36 -22.51 26.12
CA ALA A 287 11.31 -22.68 27.13
C ALA A 287 10.25 -21.57 27.09
N VAL A 288 10.63 -20.32 26.84
CA VAL A 288 9.67 -19.22 26.63
C VAL A 288 8.79 -19.51 25.42
N THR A 289 9.36 -19.89 24.28
CA THR A 289 8.59 -20.15 23.05
C THR A 289 7.60 -21.32 23.16
N LEU A 290 7.78 -22.21 24.14
CA LEU A 290 6.92 -23.36 24.39
C LEU A 290 5.80 -23.09 25.41
N ARG A 291 5.74 -21.88 25.98
CA ARG A 291 4.70 -21.51 26.96
C ARG A 291 3.32 -21.51 26.30
N PRO A 292 2.32 -22.23 26.85
CA PRO A 292 0.99 -22.34 26.26
C PRO A 292 0.32 -20.98 26.01
N GLU A 293 0.53 -20.00 26.88
CA GLU A 293 -0.03 -18.66 26.75
C GLU A 293 0.51 -17.86 25.54
N LEU A 294 1.67 -18.24 25.00
CA LEU A 294 2.26 -17.61 23.82
C LEU A 294 1.94 -18.35 22.52
N ARG A 295 1.34 -19.55 22.61
CA ARG A 295 1.10 -20.43 21.47
C ARG A 295 -0.33 -20.31 20.98
N LEU A 296 -0.48 -19.79 19.77
CA LEU A 296 -1.75 -19.72 19.07
C LEU A 296 -1.88 -20.92 18.13
N ASP A 297 -2.69 -21.90 18.51
CA ASP A 297 -2.99 -23.07 17.67
C ASP A 297 -4.34 -22.89 16.95
N PHE A 298 -4.39 -23.19 15.66
CA PHE A 298 -5.61 -23.13 14.83
C PHE A 298 -5.52 -24.09 13.64
N ARG A 299 -6.67 -24.50 13.12
CA ARG A 299 -6.76 -25.42 11.99
C ARG A 299 -6.91 -24.65 10.67
N LEU A 300 -6.11 -25.03 9.67
CA LEU A 300 -6.30 -24.63 8.27
C LEU A 300 -7.11 -25.73 7.56
N GLY A 301 -8.28 -25.40 7.07
CA GLY A 301 -9.08 -26.23 6.18
C GLY A 301 -8.72 -26.00 4.70
N PRO A 302 -9.19 -26.87 3.79
CA PRO A 302 -9.01 -26.67 2.35
C PRO A 302 -9.48 -25.30 1.89
N GLY A 303 -8.63 -24.57 1.18
CA GLY A 303 -8.87 -23.21 0.71
C GLY A 303 -8.46 -22.11 1.70
N ASP A 304 -7.93 -22.46 2.87
CA ASP A 304 -7.29 -21.48 3.75
C ASP A 304 -5.84 -21.24 3.33
N CYS A 305 -5.44 -19.97 3.21
CA CYS A 305 -4.06 -19.56 2.99
C CYS A 305 -3.57 -18.66 4.12
N LEU A 306 -2.59 -19.16 4.89
CA LEU A 306 -1.90 -18.40 5.92
C LEU A 306 -0.76 -17.60 5.28
N VAL A 307 -0.73 -16.29 5.51
CA VAL A 307 0.38 -15.39 5.15
C VAL A 307 1.02 -14.88 6.44
N PHE A 308 2.33 -15.03 6.60
CA PHE A 308 2.99 -14.63 7.84
C PHE A 308 4.43 -14.13 7.70
N ASP A 309 4.80 -13.25 8.62
CA ASP A 309 6.11 -12.63 8.82
C ASP A 309 7.09 -13.65 9.41
N ASN A 310 7.97 -14.20 8.56
CA ASN A 310 8.93 -15.23 8.92
C ASN A 310 10.18 -14.69 9.64
N VAL A 311 10.39 -13.37 9.66
CA VAL A 311 11.44 -12.77 10.52
C VAL A 311 10.97 -12.56 11.95
N ARG A 312 9.66 -12.62 12.19
CA ARG A 312 9.04 -12.41 13.50
C ARG A 312 8.43 -13.67 14.08
N LEU A 313 7.53 -14.31 13.34
CA LEU A 313 6.74 -15.42 13.86
C LEU A 313 7.50 -16.73 13.78
N LEU A 314 7.42 -17.48 14.86
CA LEU A 314 7.80 -18.88 14.88
C LEU A 314 6.54 -19.69 14.59
N HIS A 315 6.62 -20.59 13.62
CA HIS A 315 5.51 -21.46 13.26
C HIS A 315 5.79 -22.89 13.71
N ALA A 316 4.72 -23.61 13.98
CA ALA A 316 4.71 -24.93 14.57
C ALA A 316 3.58 -25.77 13.96
N ARG A 317 3.59 -27.07 14.26
CA ARG A 317 2.50 -27.96 13.91
C ARG A 317 2.31 -28.98 15.03
N THR A 318 1.07 -29.22 15.44
CA THR A 318 0.76 -30.35 16.34
C THR A 318 1.04 -31.68 15.64
N ALA A 319 1.20 -32.75 16.41
CA ALA A 319 1.27 -34.09 15.83
C ALA A 319 -0.07 -34.45 15.16
N PHE A 320 -0.03 -35.34 14.18
CA PHE A 320 -1.23 -35.90 13.56
C PHE A 320 -1.08 -37.39 13.30
N GLU A 321 -2.21 -38.06 13.12
CA GLU A 321 -2.23 -39.47 12.80
C GLU A 321 -1.71 -39.68 11.36
N PRO A 322 -0.66 -40.50 11.15
CA PRO A 322 -0.20 -40.81 9.81
C PRO A 322 -1.28 -41.59 9.04
N PRO A 323 -1.29 -41.55 7.69
CA PRO A 323 -2.17 -42.41 6.90
C PRO A 323 -1.92 -43.87 7.27
N ALA A 324 -2.96 -44.69 7.45
CA ALA A 324 -2.73 -46.12 7.68
C ALA A 324 -2.13 -46.76 6.42
N GLY A 325 -1.31 -47.78 6.60
CA GLY A 325 -0.55 -48.44 5.52
C GLY A 325 -1.41 -49.14 4.44
N ASP A 326 -2.73 -49.17 4.61
CA ASP A 326 -3.72 -49.66 3.65
C ASP A 326 -4.40 -48.53 2.84
N GLY A 327 -3.94 -47.28 3.01
CA GLY A 327 -4.53 -46.10 2.38
C GLY A 327 -5.79 -45.57 3.09
N THR A 328 -6.17 -46.14 4.24
CA THR A 328 -7.26 -45.62 5.07
C THR A 328 -6.71 -44.67 6.13
N GLY A 329 -7.10 -43.40 6.08
CA GLY A 329 -6.58 -42.38 7.01
C GLY A 329 -6.60 -41.00 6.37
N GLY A 330 -6.73 -39.96 7.18
CA GLY A 330 -6.77 -38.59 6.67
C GLY A 330 -5.44 -38.17 6.06
N SER A 331 -5.52 -37.40 4.98
CA SER A 331 -4.37 -36.79 4.31
C SER A 331 -4.22 -35.31 4.71
N ARG A 332 -3.02 -34.79 4.50
CA ARG A 332 -2.68 -33.39 4.73
C ARG A 332 -1.72 -32.93 3.65
N HIS A 333 -2.13 -31.93 2.89
CA HIS A 333 -1.35 -31.34 1.80
C HIS A 333 -1.48 -29.83 1.83
N LEU A 334 -0.37 -29.16 2.16
CA LEU A 334 -0.26 -27.71 2.01
C LEU A 334 0.76 -27.42 0.91
N GLN A 335 0.57 -26.31 0.21
CA GLN A 335 1.54 -25.74 -0.69
C GLN A 335 2.06 -24.43 -0.13
N GLY A 336 3.37 -24.29 -0.12
CA GLY A 336 4.04 -23.10 0.37
C GLY A 336 4.85 -22.37 -0.68
N CYS A 337 5.00 -21.07 -0.45
CA CYS A 337 5.97 -20.24 -1.15
C CYS A 337 6.50 -19.17 -0.20
N TYR A 338 7.54 -18.46 -0.64
CA TYR A 338 8.11 -17.34 0.10
C TYR A 338 7.90 -16.03 -0.66
N ALA A 339 7.77 -14.92 0.07
CA ALA A 339 7.67 -13.56 -0.48
C ALA A 339 8.40 -12.56 0.44
N ASP A 340 8.51 -11.27 0.07
CA ASP A 340 9.17 -10.24 0.89
C ASP A 340 8.18 -9.25 1.51
N LEU A 341 8.53 -8.77 2.72
CA LEU A 341 7.77 -7.77 3.48
C LEU A 341 7.80 -6.38 2.82
N ASP A 342 8.85 -6.03 2.10
CA ASP A 342 8.96 -4.72 1.43
C ASP A 342 7.92 -4.61 0.30
N SER A 343 7.72 -5.67 -0.46
CA SER A 343 6.69 -5.73 -1.50
C SER A 343 5.30 -5.59 -0.88
N LEU A 344 5.01 -6.34 0.18
CA LEU A 344 3.74 -6.25 0.89
C LEU A 344 3.49 -4.84 1.47
N ALA A 345 4.52 -4.24 2.08
CA ALA A 345 4.46 -2.89 2.62
C ALA A 345 4.29 -1.82 1.52
N SER A 346 4.93 -2.00 0.37
CA SER A 346 4.74 -1.16 -0.81
C SER A 346 3.30 -1.21 -1.31
N SER A 347 2.73 -2.41 -1.48
CA SER A 347 1.33 -2.56 -1.87
C SER A 347 0.37 -1.91 -0.86
N LEU A 348 0.60 -2.08 0.45
CA LEU A 348 -0.20 -1.40 1.47
C LEU A 348 -0.08 0.13 1.39
N ALA A 349 1.14 0.66 1.21
CA ALA A 349 1.35 2.10 1.09
C ALA A 349 0.64 2.69 -0.14
N VAL A 350 0.63 1.97 -1.26
CA VAL A 350 -0.13 2.35 -2.46
C VAL A 350 -1.64 2.36 -2.17
N LEU A 351 -2.18 1.31 -1.54
CA LEU A 351 -3.60 1.24 -1.19
C LEU A 351 -4.01 2.38 -0.26
N ASN A 352 -3.22 2.67 0.77
CA ASN A 352 -3.49 3.76 1.70
C ASN A 352 -3.42 5.13 1.01
N ARG A 353 -2.45 5.34 0.11
CA ARG A 353 -2.35 6.58 -0.66
C ARG A 353 -3.55 6.78 -1.60
N ARG A 354 -4.04 5.71 -2.24
CA ARG A 354 -5.26 5.76 -3.05
C ARG A 354 -6.49 6.05 -2.20
N ALA A 355 -6.63 5.42 -1.04
CA ALA A 355 -7.72 5.69 -0.10
C ALA A 355 -7.71 7.15 0.37
N ALA A 356 -6.55 7.69 0.77
CA ALA A 356 -6.40 9.08 1.17
C ALA A 356 -6.72 10.06 0.03
N ALA A 357 -6.36 9.72 -1.20
CA ALA A 357 -6.74 10.53 -2.37
C ALA A 357 -8.26 10.49 -2.63
N LEU A 358 -8.93 9.35 -2.43
CA LEU A 358 -10.39 9.29 -2.48
C LEU A 358 -11.05 10.12 -1.37
N ASP A 359 -10.50 10.09 -0.16
CA ASP A 359 -10.98 10.94 0.95
C ASP A 359 -10.78 12.43 0.64
N THR A 360 -9.66 12.78 -0.02
CA THR A 360 -9.41 14.14 -0.50
C THR A 360 -10.44 14.57 -1.53
N ILE A 361 -10.71 13.72 -2.54
CA ILE A 361 -11.75 13.97 -3.55
C ILE A 361 -13.10 14.11 -2.85
N ALA A 362 -13.47 13.21 -1.95
CA ALA A 362 -14.74 13.29 -1.21
C ALA A 362 -14.86 14.60 -0.43
N GLY A 363 -13.79 15.04 0.24
CA GLY A 363 -13.74 16.32 0.96
C GLY A 363 -13.97 17.53 0.05
N TYR A 364 -13.56 17.47 -1.22
CA TYR A 364 -13.91 18.52 -2.19
C TYR A 364 -15.40 18.57 -2.50
N PHE A 365 -16.09 17.44 -2.57
CA PHE A 365 -17.54 17.42 -2.77
C PHE A 365 -18.31 17.93 -1.54
N GLU A 366 -17.84 17.64 -0.33
CA GLU A 366 -18.50 18.04 0.92
C GLU A 366 -18.19 19.50 1.34
N GLY A 367 -17.01 20.01 0.97
CA GLY A 367 -16.52 21.34 1.34
C GLY A 367 -16.70 22.38 0.22
N GLU A 368 -15.65 22.61 -0.55
CA GLU A 368 -15.60 23.65 -1.60
C GLU A 368 -16.63 23.46 -2.71
N GLY A 369 -17.03 22.22 -2.95
CA GLY A 369 -18.06 21.84 -3.91
C GLY A 369 -19.45 22.33 -3.54
N ALA A 370 -19.68 22.75 -2.28
CA ALA A 370 -20.94 23.34 -1.84
C ALA A 370 -21.13 24.80 -2.30
N ALA A 371 -20.14 25.40 -2.97
CA ALA A 371 -20.25 26.73 -3.55
C ALA A 371 -21.16 26.75 -4.80
N GLU A 372 -21.81 27.89 -5.06
CA GLU A 372 -22.61 28.12 -6.26
C GLU A 372 -21.79 27.91 -7.55
N TYR A 373 -22.33 27.15 -8.50
CA TYR A 373 -21.68 26.88 -9.77
C TYR A 373 -21.87 28.04 -10.75
N LEU A 374 -20.96 29.03 -10.74
CA LEU A 374 -20.88 30.11 -11.74
C LEU A 374 -22.22 30.85 -12.00
N GLY A 375 -23.11 30.91 -11.00
CA GLY A 375 -24.43 31.55 -11.08
C GLY A 375 -25.58 30.63 -11.54
N GLU A 376 -25.34 29.34 -11.74
CA GLU A 376 -26.37 28.33 -11.99
C GLU A 376 -27.06 27.91 -10.68
N ALA A 377 -28.27 27.33 -10.77
CA ALA A 377 -29.08 26.93 -9.62
C ALA A 377 -28.62 25.63 -8.92
N VAL A 378 -27.41 25.15 -9.24
CA VAL A 378 -26.77 23.98 -8.65
C VAL A 378 -25.42 24.37 -8.06
N THR A 379 -24.99 23.64 -7.04
CA THR A 379 -23.61 23.69 -6.56
C THR A 379 -22.68 22.96 -7.51
N LEU A 380 -21.38 23.25 -7.44
CA LEU A 380 -20.39 22.55 -8.27
C LEU A 380 -20.37 21.03 -7.99
N ALA A 381 -20.52 20.63 -6.72
CA ALA A 381 -20.65 19.23 -6.35
C ALA A 381 -21.89 18.56 -6.97
N GLU A 382 -23.07 19.21 -6.90
CA GLU A 382 -24.29 18.68 -7.50
C GLU A 382 -24.17 18.53 -9.01
N HIS A 383 -23.57 19.51 -9.69
CA HIS A 383 -23.29 19.46 -11.12
C HIS A 383 -22.40 18.26 -11.49
N MET A 384 -21.28 18.08 -10.79
CA MET A 384 -20.37 16.96 -11.01
C MET A 384 -21.04 15.60 -10.72
N LEU A 385 -21.81 15.49 -9.63
CA LEU A 385 -22.56 14.27 -9.29
C LEU A 385 -23.62 13.95 -10.34
N GLN A 386 -24.34 14.96 -10.84
CA GLN A 386 -25.34 14.81 -11.89
C GLN A 386 -24.72 14.31 -13.19
N ALA A 387 -23.59 14.89 -13.61
CA ALA A 387 -22.88 14.47 -14.81
C ALA A 387 -22.46 12.99 -14.73
N GLY A 388 -21.92 12.57 -13.59
CA GLY A 388 -21.60 11.15 -13.33
C GLY A 388 -22.83 10.24 -13.36
N ALA A 389 -23.95 10.67 -12.77
CA ALA A 389 -25.20 9.91 -12.75
C ALA A 389 -25.80 9.75 -14.16
N LEU A 390 -25.77 10.81 -14.97
CA LEU A 390 -26.24 10.81 -16.35
C LEU A 390 -25.39 9.91 -17.23
N ALA A 391 -24.06 9.97 -17.09
CA ALA A 391 -23.14 9.06 -17.79
C ALA A 391 -23.45 7.59 -17.47
N ARG A 392 -23.67 7.29 -16.19
CA ARG A 392 -24.03 5.93 -15.75
C ARG A 392 -25.39 5.48 -16.30
N ALA A 393 -26.39 6.36 -16.27
CA ALA A 393 -27.72 6.08 -16.82
C ALA A 393 -27.69 5.85 -18.34
N ALA A 394 -26.76 6.51 -19.05
CA ALA A 394 -26.52 6.31 -20.48
C ALA A 394 -25.78 4.99 -20.81
N GLY A 395 -25.38 4.20 -19.80
CA GLY A 395 -24.62 2.96 -20.00
C GLY A 395 -23.17 3.20 -20.43
N ALA A 396 -22.59 4.35 -20.08
CA ALA A 396 -21.19 4.65 -20.35
C ALA A 396 -20.27 3.68 -19.59
N PRO A 397 -19.07 3.37 -20.13
CA PRO A 397 -18.09 2.56 -19.42
C PRO A 397 -17.58 3.27 -18.16
N ASP A 398 -17.13 2.50 -17.16
CA ASP A 398 -16.79 3.01 -15.82
C ASP A 398 -15.79 4.18 -15.84
N HIS A 399 -14.76 4.12 -16.70
CA HIS A 399 -13.79 5.22 -16.82
C HIS A 399 -14.43 6.53 -17.28
N LEU A 400 -15.45 6.46 -18.12
CA LEU A 400 -16.14 7.63 -18.66
C LEU A 400 -17.17 8.17 -17.66
N VAL A 401 -17.79 7.30 -16.85
CA VAL A 401 -18.57 7.71 -15.68
C VAL A 401 -17.69 8.47 -14.68
N ALA A 402 -16.48 7.97 -14.40
CA ALA A 402 -15.49 8.65 -13.56
C ALA A 402 -15.07 10.00 -14.16
N ALA A 403 -14.81 10.05 -15.48
CA ALA A 403 -14.44 11.29 -16.14
C ALA A 403 -15.55 12.35 -16.05
N ALA A 404 -16.81 11.96 -16.28
CA ALA A 404 -17.96 12.86 -16.14
C ALA A 404 -18.12 13.34 -14.69
N LEU A 405 -17.96 12.46 -13.71
CA LEU A 405 -18.01 12.81 -12.30
C LEU A 405 -16.90 13.79 -11.88
N LEU A 406 -15.71 13.70 -12.47
CA LEU A 406 -14.52 14.44 -12.02
C LEU A 406 -14.11 15.59 -12.94
N HIS A 407 -14.89 15.90 -13.99
CA HIS A 407 -14.47 16.82 -15.06
C HIS A 407 -14.10 18.23 -14.58
N ASP A 408 -14.81 18.74 -13.58
CA ASP A 408 -14.60 20.08 -13.02
C ASP A 408 -13.83 20.08 -11.70
N VAL A 409 -13.18 18.97 -11.31
CA VAL A 409 -12.41 18.90 -10.04
C VAL A 409 -11.28 19.94 -9.96
N GLY A 410 -10.80 20.43 -11.11
CA GLY A 410 -9.80 21.50 -11.16
C GLY A 410 -10.28 22.83 -10.58
N HIS A 411 -11.59 23.03 -10.38
CA HIS A 411 -12.14 24.16 -9.66
C HIS A 411 -12.03 24.03 -8.12
N LEU A 412 -11.87 22.81 -7.61
CA LEU A 412 -11.86 22.48 -6.17
C LEU A 412 -10.47 22.07 -5.64
N GLY A 413 -9.55 21.69 -6.54
CA GLY A 413 -8.26 21.08 -6.19
C GLY A 413 -7.18 22.05 -5.68
N PRO A 414 -5.93 21.58 -5.48
CA PRO A 414 -4.80 22.33 -4.90
C PRO A 414 -4.24 23.46 -5.80
N SER A 415 -4.95 23.85 -6.85
CA SER A 415 -4.71 25.06 -7.64
C SER A 415 -5.98 25.90 -7.79
N GLY A 416 -7.05 25.52 -7.10
CA GLY A 416 -8.28 26.28 -6.95
C GLY A 416 -8.09 27.48 -6.03
N PRO A 417 -9.09 28.38 -5.95
CA PRO A 417 -9.03 29.62 -5.18
C PRO A 417 -8.67 29.50 -3.69
N SER A 418 -8.80 28.30 -3.12
CA SER A 418 -8.48 27.96 -1.73
C SER A 418 -7.02 27.52 -1.50
N SER A 419 -6.26 27.27 -2.56
CA SER A 419 -4.95 26.61 -2.49
C SER A 419 -3.75 27.53 -2.25
N GLY A 420 -3.94 28.85 -2.22
CA GLY A 420 -2.89 29.84 -1.92
C GLY A 420 -1.74 29.94 -2.95
N GLU A 421 -1.69 29.07 -3.96
CA GLU A 421 -1.04 29.41 -5.23
C GLU A 421 -1.92 30.43 -5.97
N GLU A 422 -1.40 31.09 -7.01
CA GLU A 422 -2.12 32.07 -7.84
C GLU A 422 -3.28 31.39 -8.65
N GLY A 423 -4.12 30.62 -7.97
CA GLY A 423 -5.30 29.93 -8.45
C GLY A 423 -6.42 30.94 -8.64
N VAL A 424 -6.71 31.17 -9.92
CA VAL A 424 -7.72 32.11 -10.41
C VAL A 424 -9.10 31.70 -9.89
N THR A 425 -9.67 32.53 -9.01
CA THR A 425 -11.00 32.30 -8.42
C THR A 425 -12.10 32.21 -9.48
N GLY A 426 -13.24 31.56 -9.18
CA GLY A 426 -14.46 31.68 -10.01
C GLY A 426 -14.88 33.14 -10.24
N LEU A 427 -14.52 34.03 -9.32
CA LEU A 427 -14.65 35.49 -9.43
C LEU A 427 -13.71 36.13 -10.47
N GLU A 428 -12.55 35.54 -10.77
CA GLU A 428 -11.63 36.01 -11.82
C GLU A 428 -11.94 35.42 -13.22
N LEU A 429 -12.66 34.29 -13.28
CA LEU A 429 -13.33 33.82 -14.50
C LEU A 429 -14.32 34.90 -15.00
N MET A 430 -15.08 35.50 -14.08
CA MET A 430 -15.91 36.69 -14.32
C MET A 430 -15.10 37.97 -14.63
N ALA A 431 -13.79 37.97 -14.39
CA ALA A 431 -12.85 39.02 -14.77
C ALA A 431 -12.12 38.74 -16.11
N GLY A 432 -12.49 37.67 -16.82
CA GLY A 432 -12.07 37.40 -18.20
C GLY A 432 -10.75 36.62 -18.35
N ARG A 433 -10.30 35.88 -17.32
CA ARG A 433 -9.13 34.99 -17.40
C ARG A 433 -9.56 33.53 -17.35
N ASP A 434 -9.06 32.73 -18.28
CA ASP A 434 -9.24 31.27 -18.27
C ASP A 434 -8.42 30.67 -17.11
N ASN A 435 -9.11 30.02 -16.17
CA ASN A 435 -8.48 29.42 -15.00
C ASN A 435 -7.86 28.04 -15.29
N ARG A 436 -7.95 27.53 -16.54
CA ARG A 436 -7.37 26.25 -16.98
C ARG A 436 -7.71 25.07 -16.05
N HIS A 437 -8.93 25.07 -15.49
CA HIS A 437 -9.40 24.02 -14.57
C HIS A 437 -9.37 22.64 -15.23
N SER A 438 -9.66 22.53 -16.54
CA SER A 438 -9.65 21.25 -17.24
C SER A 438 -8.24 20.63 -17.30
N ASP A 439 -7.22 21.44 -17.64
CA ASP A 439 -5.82 21.01 -17.64
C ASP A 439 -5.35 20.67 -16.22
N THR A 440 -5.61 21.57 -15.28
CA THR A 440 -5.13 21.45 -13.90
C THR A 440 -5.78 20.27 -13.18
N GLY A 441 -7.08 20.07 -13.37
CA GLY A 441 -7.82 18.92 -12.85
C GLY A 441 -7.31 17.61 -13.46
N ALA A 442 -7.10 17.56 -14.77
CA ALA A 442 -6.57 16.38 -15.44
C ALA A 442 -5.14 16.03 -14.99
N ASP A 443 -4.25 17.02 -14.89
CA ASP A 443 -2.87 16.85 -14.41
C ASP A 443 -2.84 16.35 -12.97
N TRP A 444 -3.71 16.89 -12.11
CA TRP A 444 -3.84 16.43 -10.73
C TRP A 444 -4.36 15.00 -10.64
N LEU A 445 -5.42 14.66 -11.40
CA LEU A 445 -6.01 13.32 -11.44
C LEU A 445 -5.07 12.26 -12.04
N ALA A 446 -4.15 12.65 -12.93
CA ALA A 446 -3.19 11.75 -13.58
C ALA A 446 -2.22 11.07 -12.60
N GLN A 447 -2.17 11.52 -11.35
CA GLN A 447 -1.46 10.84 -10.26
C GLN A 447 -2.08 9.47 -9.92
N TRP A 448 -3.38 9.29 -10.19
CA TRP A 448 -4.11 8.09 -9.81
C TRP A 448 -4.91 7.46 -10.96
N PHE A 449 -5.34 8.23 -11.95
CA PHE A 449 -6.17 7.73 -13.04
C PHE A 449 -5.40 7.69 -14.36
N GLY A 450 -5.77 6.73 -15.22
CA GLY A 450 -5.19 6.62 -16.56
C GLY A 450 -5.75 7.65 -17.55
N PRO A 451 -5.13 7.78 -18.74
CA PRO A 451 -5.58 8.69 -19.80
C PRO A 451 -7.05 8.52 -20.20
N GLU A 452 -7.61 7.32 -20.06
CA GLU A 452 -9.03 7.06 -20.33
C GLU A 452 -9.99 7.85 -19.42
N VAL A 453 -9.54 8.29 -18.24
CA VAL A 453 -10.29 9.20 -17.37
C VAL A 453 -9.79 10.63 -17.56
N THR A 454 -8.48 10.84 -17.57
CA THR A 454 -7.90 12.19 -17.49
C THR A 454 -7.99 12.98 -18.79
N GLU A 455 -7.92 12.32 -19.96
CA GLU A 455 -8.00 13.05 -21.25
C GLU A 455 -9.41 13.56 -21.55
N PRO A 456 -10.50 12.82 -21.31
CA PRO A 456 -11.85 13.39 -21.40
C PRO A 456 -12.05 14.57 -20.45
N VAL A 457 -11.50 14.51 -19.23
CA VAL A 457 -11.48 15.63 -18.28
C VAL A 457 -10.67 16.81 -18.84
N ARG A 458 -9.47 16.58 -19.40
CA ARG A 458 -8.63 17.66 -19.98
C ARG A 458 -9.33 18.37 -21.13
N LEU A 459 -10.01 17.60 -21.98
CA LEU A 459 -10.54 18.05 -23.26
C LEU A 459 -11.98 18.55 -23.19
N HIS A 460 -12.70 18.41 -22.07
CA HIS A 460 -14.13 18.73 -22.00
C HIS A 460 -14.43 20.21 -22.36
N VAL A 461 -13.58 21.16 -21.95
CA VAL A 461 -13.68 22.58 -22.36
C VAL A 461 -13.52 22.75 -23.87
N ALA A 462 -12.52 22.09 -24.46
CA ALA A 462 -12.30 22.12 -25.91
C ALA A 462 -13.47 21.47 -26.67
N ALA A 463 -14.08 20.43 -26.10
CA ALA A 463 -15.26 19.76 -26.64
C ALA A 463 -16.47 20.71 -26.76
N LYS A 464 -16.66 21.64 -25.81
CA LYS A 464 -17.69 22.70 -25.90
C LYS A 464 -17.48 23.57 -27.14
N ARG A 465 -16.25 24.02 -27.36
CA ARG A 465 -15.89 24.87 -28.51
C ARG A 465 -16.04 24.12 -29.82
N TYR A 466 -15.68 22.84 -29.84
CA TYR A 466 -15.89 21.94 -30.96
C TYR A 466 -17.38 21.78 -31.29
N LEU A 467 -18.23 21.46 -30.30
CA LEU A 467 -19.66 21.24 -30.50
C LEU A 467 -20.38 22.49 -31.03
N CYS A 468 -19.97 23.68 -30.60
CA CYS A 468 -20.49 24.95 -31.14
C CYS A 468 -20.19 25.15 -32.64
N THR A 469 -19.15 24.51 -33.15
CA THR A 469 -18.75 24.56 -34.57
C THR A 469 -19.33 23.39 -35.36
N ALA A 470 -19.25 22.18 -34.79
CA ALA A 470 -19.60 20.93 -35.46
C ALA A 470 -21.12 20.66 -35.49
N GLU A 471 -21.88 21.16 -34.52
CA GLU A 471 -23.32 20.89 -34.39
C GLU A 471 -24.17 22.16 -34.51
N PRO A 472 -24.85 22.36 -35.64
CA PRO A 472 -25.80 23.46 -35.80
C PRO A 472 -26.84 23.46 -34.68
N GLY A 473 -27.00 24.60 -34.01
CA GLY A 473 -27.95 24.77 -32.91
C GLY A 473 -27.44 24.34 -31.53
N TYR A 474 -26.24 23.75 -31.41
CA TYR A 474 -25.67 23.41 -30.10
C TYR A 474 -25.47 24.65 -29.22
N ARG A 475 -24.90 25.72 -29.79
CA ARG A 475 -24.66 26.98 -29.06
C ARG A 475 -25.93 27.57 -28.44
N ALA A 476 -27.09 27.39 -29.08
CA ALA A 476 -28.36 27.89 -28.56
C ALA A 476 -28.88 27.12 -27.33
N ARG A 477 -28.27 25.96 -27.02
CA ARG A 477 -28.59 25.14 -25.84
C ARG A 477 -27.65 25.40 -24.67
N LEU A 478 -26.63 26.24 -24.83
CA LEU A 478 -25.73 26.59 -23.74
C LEU A 478 -26.48 27.41 -22.68
N SER A 479 -26.19 27.11 -21.41
CA SER A 479 -26.57 27.98 -20.31
C SER A 479 -25.86 29.34 -20.40
N GLU A 480 -26.34 30.31 -19.64
CA GLU A 480 -25.72 31.65 -19.61
C GLU A 480 -24.25 31.60 -19.16
N ALA A 481 -23.94 30.77 -18.14
CA ALA A 481 -22.57 30.56 -17.69
C ALA A 481 -21.69 29.88 -18.78
N SER A 482 -22.20 28.84 -19.44
CA SER A 482 -21.48 28.16 -20.54
C SER A 482 -21.19 29.09 -21.73
N GLU A 483 -22.11 29.97 -22.10
CA GLU A 483 -21.93 30.96 -23.18
C GLU A 483 -20.96 32.08 -22.78
N TYR A 484 -20.94 32.49 -21.51
CA TYR A 484 -19.94 33.41 -20.98
C TYR A 484 -18.53 32.79 -21.04
N THR A 485 -18.35 31.59 -20.48
CA THR A 485 -17.06 30.90 -20.46
C THR A 485 -16.55 30.56 -21.87
N LEU A 486 -17.45 30.21 -22.80
CA LEU A 486 -17.09 30.02 -24.22
C LEU A 486 -16.36 31.24 -24.80
N ARG A 487 -16.80 32.45 -24.49
CA ARG A 487 -16.17 33.69 -24.98
C ARG A 487 -14.78 33.90 -24.37
N VAL A 488 -14.64 33.65 -23.07
CA VAL A 488 -13.35 33.74 -22.36
C VAL A 488 -12.34 32.71 -22.89
N GLN A 489 -12.83 31.54 -23.30
CA GLN A 489 -12.02 30.42 -23.80
C GLN A 489 -11.73 30.48 -25.32
N GLY A 490 -11.97 31.62 -25.96
CA GLY A 490 -11.62 31.86 -27.37
C GLY A 490 -12.71 31.52 -28.40
N GLY A 491 -13.95 31.27 -27.96
CA GLY A 491 -15.11 31.08 -28.82
C GLY A 491 -15.16 29.73 -29.56
N PRO A 492 -16.15 29.56 -30.46
CA PRO A 492 -16.24 28.38 -31.33
C PRO A 492 -14.95 28.15 -32.13
N MET A 493 -14.60 26.90 -32.35
CA MET A 493 -13.44 26.52 -33.16
C MET A 493 -13.62 26.92 -34.63
N THR A 494 -12.51 27.17 -35.34
CA THR A 494 -12.52 27.13 -36.82
C THR A 494 -12.71 25.69 -37.30
N GLU A 495 -13.06 25.49 -38.58
CA GLU A 495 -13.17 24.13 -39.15
C GLU A 495 -11.85 23.34 -39.04
N GLU A 496 -10.71 24.00 -39.22
CA GLU A 496 -9.38 23.38 -39.06
C GLU A 496 -9.12 22.96 -37.60
N GLN A 497 -9.45 23.83 -36.63
CA GLN A 497 -9.35 23.51 -35.20
C GLN A 497 -10.28 22.37 -34.82
N ALA A 498 -11.50 22.33 -35.36
CA ALA A 498 -12.47 21.29 -35.10
C ALA A 498 -12.00 19.93 -35.67
N ALA A 499 -11.41 19.92 -36.87
CA ALA A 499 -10.82 18.73 -37.46
C ALA A 499 -9.61 18.23 -36.64
N ALA A 500 -8.75 19.14 -36.17
CA ALA A 500 -7.63 18.80 -35.31
C ALA A 500 -8.09 18.23 -33.95
N PHE A 501 -9.11 18.83 -33.33
CA PHE A 501 -9.70 18.33 -32.09
C PHE A 501 -10.29 16.93 -32.27
N ALA A 502 -11.09 16.71 -33.32
CA ALA A 502 -11.71 15.41 -33.59
C ALA A 502 -10.70 14.28 -33.81
N ALA A 503 -9.44 14.61 -34.17
CA ALA A 503 -8.35 13.66 -34.32
C ALA A 503 -7.59 13.34 -33.01
N LEU A 504 -7.86 14.07 -31.91
CA LEU A 504 -7.20 13.82 -30.64
C LEU A 504 -7.68 12.51 -30.00
N PRO A 505 -6.76 11.71 -29.41
CA PRO A 505 -7.16 10.62 -28.52
C PRO A 505 -8.07 11.14 -27.40
N GLY A 506 -9.20 10.48 -27.15
CA GLY A 506 -10.17 10.88 -26.13
C GLY A 506 -11.14 12.00 -26.54
N ALA A 507 -11.07 12.53 -27.78
CA ALA A 507 -11.97 13.61 -28.23
C ALA A 507 -13.45 13.20 -28.24
N ALA A 508 -13.75 11.96 -28.67
CA ALA A 508 -15.12 11.44 -28.69
C ALA A 508 -15.69 11.30 -27.27
N ASP A 509 -14.86 10.83 -26.33
CA ASP A 509 -15.21 10.68 -24.93
C ASP A 509 -15.38 12.05 -24.25
N ALA A 510 -14.51 13.02 -24.56
CA ALA A 510 -14.64 14.41 -24.09
C ALA A 510 -15.93 15.07 -24.59
N VAL A 511 -16.36 14.77 -25.82
CA VAL A 511 -17.65 15.20 -26.37
C VAL A 511 -18.80 14.57 -25.60
N ALA A 512 -18.71 13.29 -25.22
CA ALA A 512 -19.72 12.64 -24.39
C ALA A 512 -19.79 13.29 -22.99
N VAL A 513 -18.65 13.47 -22.33
CA VAL A 513 -18.53 14.19 -21.05
C VAL A 513 -19.18 15.57 -21.12
N ARG A 514 -18.85 16.36 -22.16
CA ARG A 514 -19.41 17.71 -22.31
C ARG A 514 -20.93 17.72 -22.49
N ARG A 515 -21.53 16.67 -23.05
CA ARG A 515 -23.00 16.59 -23.15
C ARG A 515 -23.65 16.39 -21.79
N TRP A 516 -23.10 15.51 -20.95
CA TRP A 516 -23.62 15.29 -19.60
C TRP A 516 -23.38 16.50 -18.69
N ASP A 517 -22.24 17.16 -18.83
CA ASP A 517 -21.96 18.47 -18.21
C ASP A 517 -23.06 19.50 -18.55
N GLU A 518 -23.44 19.68 -19.82
CA GLU A 518 -24.53 20.62 -20.11
C GLU A 518 -25.91 20.21 -19.58
N GLU A 519 -26.16 18.91 -19.44
CA GLU A 519 -27.43 18.37 -18.92
C GLU A 519 -27.49 18.42 -17.37
N ALA A 520 -26.33 18.43 -16.71
CA ALA A 520 -26.16 18.36 -15.25
C ALA A 520 -26.39 19.69 -14.52
N LYS A 521 -27.52 20.35 -14.78
CA LYS A 521 -27.85 21.68 -14.23
C LYS A 521 -29.26 21.77 -13.66
N ASP A 522 -29.83 20.62 -13.29
CA ASP A 522 -31.19 20.53 -12.77
C ASP A 522 -31.18 20.55 -11.24
N ALA A 523 -31.62 21.66 -10.64
CA ALA A 523 -31.68 21.82 -9.19
C ALA A 523 -32.64 20.83 -8.50
N ASP A 524 -33.59 20.26 -9.23
CA ASP A 524 -34.58 19.31 -8.71
C ASP A 524 -34.17 17.84 -8.95
N ALA A 525 -33.03 17.59 -9.59
CA ALA A 525 -32.59 16.24 -9.94
C ALA A 525 -32.17 15.42 -8.70
N ALA A 526 -32.84 14.28 -8.51
CA ALA A 526 -32.47 13.30 -7.49
C ALA A 526 -31.15 12.59 -7.87
N THR A 527 -30.05 13.04 -7.28
CA THR A 527 -28.70 12.61 -7.65
C THR A 527 -28.04 11.81 -6.53
N PRO A 528 -27.42 10.64 -6.80
CA PRO A 528 -26.64 9.92 -5.80
C PRO A 528 -25.47 10.76 -5.27
N GLY A 529 -25.18 10.67 -3.98
CA GLY A 529 -24.01 11.31 -3.38
C GLY A 529 -22.69 10.62 -3.77
N PHE A 530 -21.56 11.23 -3.38
CA PHE A 530 -20.21 10.78 -3.77
C PHE A 530 -19.93 9.31 -3.43
N ASP A 531 -20.37 8.84 -2.26
CA ASP A 531 -20.17 7.45 -1.81
C ASP A 531 -20.74 6.41 -2.78
N HIS A 532 -21.74 6.76 -3.59
CA HIS A 532 -22.27 5.89 -4.63
C HIS A 532 -21.23 5.59 -5.74
N PHE A 533 -20.34 6.55 -6.01
CA PHE A 533 -19.30 6.45 -7.04
C PHE A 533 -17.94 6.04 -6.49
N ARG A 534 -17.73 6.15 -5.17
CA ARG A 534 -16.47 5.83 -4.51
C ARG A 534 -15.90 4.44 -4.85
N PRO A 535 -16.69 3.34 -4.88
CA PRO A 535 -16.16 2.03 -5.29
C PRO A 535 -15.69 1.99 -6.76
N LEU A 536 -16.38 2.69 -7.66
CA LEU A 536 -16.01 2.79 -9.07
C LEU A 536 -14.69 3.54 -9.23
N LEU A 537 -14.52 4.65 -8.52
CA LEU A 537 -13.25 5.40 -8.52
C LEU A 537 -12.11 4.55 -7.96
N ALA A 538 -12.32 3.87 -6.83
CA ALA A 538 -11.31 3.01 -6.21
C ALA A 538 -10.82 1.89 -7.15
N ALA A 539 -11.72 1.31 -7.95
CA ALA A 539 -11.39 0.27 -8.91
C ALA A 539 -10.56 0.78 -10.12
N LEU A 540 -10.72 2.06 -10.48
CA LEU A 540 -10.02 2.68 -11.62
C LEU A 540 -8.64 3.26 -11.25
N MET A 541 -8.37 3.49 -9.96
CA MET A 541 -7.10 4.05 -9.51
C MET A 541 -5.93 3.08 -9.69
N ARG A 542 -4.82 3.59 -10.24
CA ARG A 542 -3.60 2.85 -10.61
C ARG A 542 -2.43 3.09 -9.67
#